data_AF-J9EK82-F1
#
_entry.id   AF-J9EK82-F1
#
_cell.length_a   1.000
_cell.length_b   1.000
_cell.length_c   1.000
_cell.angle_alpha   90.00
_cell.angle_beta   90.00
_cell.angle_gamma   90.00
#
_symmetry.space_group_name_H-M   'P 1'
#
loop_
_entity.id
_entity.type
_entity.pdbx_description
1 polymer ?
#
loop_
_entity_poly.entity_id
_entity_poly.type
_entity_poly.pdbx_seq_one_letter_code
_entity_poly.pdbx_strand_id
1 'polypeptide(L)'
;MKYRTYLCNNHNYCNVDCNSQRSTFTVNPVTPTRRDVLECFRCSNFGTDCYSNTCMTNHGGYCFFQLLNVSMNGVRSLHYTKQCIDIPFAKTPDGNSVTEINKCVVSTDMLGNHFYTLICNEANLCNANCNWIQATSPIPVVPVVSSSSSTYSNETIFFYYILAIFVNFTNNHVR
;
A
#
# COMPACT_ATOMS: atom_id res chain seq x y z
N MET A 1 7.81 6.28 48.32
CA MET A 1 7.66 5.14 47.38
C MET A 1 6.60 5.49 46.36
N LYS A 2 6.85 5.29 45.06
CA LYS A 2 5.89 5.55 43.99
C LYS A 2 5.50 4.21 43.37
N TYR A 3 4.21 3.91 43.34
CA TYR A 3 3.66 2.76 42.63
C TYR A 3 3.01 3.23 41.33
N ARG A 4 3.07 2.41 40.28
CA ARG A 4 2.44 2.68 38.99
C ARG A 4 1.67 1.43 38.57
N THR A 5 0.42 1.63 38.18
CA THR A 5 -0.49 0.56 37.77
C THR A 5 -0.94 0.84 36.35
N TYR A 6 -0.82 -0.16 35.47
CA TYR A 6 -1.27 -0.09 34.09
C TYR A 6 -2.33 -1.16 33.85
N LEU A 7 -3.45 -0.79 33.20
CA LEU A 7 -4.53 -1.71 32.86
C LEU A 7 -4.42 -2.11 31.39
N CYS A 8 -4.38 -3.43 31.18
CA CYS A 8 -4.30 -4.09 29.89
C CYS A 8 -5.69 -4.31 29.29
N ASN A 9 -5.79 -4.42 27.95
CA ASN A 9 -6.98 -4.93 27.27
C ASN A 9 -6.85 -6.45 27.02
N ASN A 10 -7.82 -7.07 26.33
CA ASN A 10 -7.84 -8.52 26.11
C ASN A 10 -6.88 -9.03 25.01
N HIS A 11 -5.86 -8.24 24.62
CA HIS A 11 -4.91 -8.64 23.57
C HIS A 11 -3.68 -9.34 24.17
N ASN A 12 -3.10 -10.26 23.40
CA ASN A 12 -1.86 -10.94 23.77
C ASN A 12 -0.70 -9.92 23.90
N TYR A 13 0.09 -10.03 24.99
CA TYR A 13 1.27 -9.22 25.27
C TYR A 13 1.02 -7.71 25.47
N CYS A 14 -0.19 -7.30 25.84
CA CYS A 14 -0.53 -5.89 26.09
C CYS A 14 0.23 -5.26 27.29
N ASN A 15 0.92 -6.07 28.10
CA ASN A 15 1.67 -5.68 29.29
C ASN A 15 3.19 -5.61 29.06
N VAL A 16 3.65 -5.71 27.81
CA VAL A 16 5.10 -5.77 27.49
C VAL A 16 5.85 -4.45 27.71
N ASP A 17 5.17 -3.30 27.77
CA ASP A 17 5.85 -2.00 27.92
C ASP A 17 5.33 -1.21 29.14
N CYS A 18 6.20 -1.01 30.13
CA CYS A 18 5.94 -0.16 31.28
C CYS A 18 7.03 0.92 31.41
N ASN A 19 7.29 1.65 30.33
CA ASN A 19 8.35 2.66 30.34
C ASN A 19 7.90 4.03 30.90
N SER A 20 8.79 4.67 31.66
CA SER A 20 8.52 5.83 32.52
C SER A 20 8.58 7.20 31.82
N GLN A 21 8.78 7.24 30.50
CA GLN A 21 9.04 8.51 29.80
C GLN A 21 8.14 8.71 28.59
N ARG A 22 6.92 9.21 28.82
CA ARG A 22 6.31 10.15 27.86
C ARG A 22 5.28 11.04 28.55
N SER A 23 5.57 12.33 28.48
CA SER A 23 4.79 13.43 29.06
C SER A 23 3.57 13.75 28.19
N THR A 24 2.50 14.19 28.87
CA THR A 24 1.33 14.95 28.40
C THR A 24 0.48 14.40 27.25
N PHE A 25 -0.58 13.68 27.63
CA PHE A 25 -1.77 13.46 26.81
C PHE A 25 -2.56 14.78 26.69
N THR A 26 -2.64 15.31 25.48
CA THR A 26 -3.79 16.12 25.03
C THR A 26 -4.48 15.27 23.98
N VAL A 27 -5.75 14.93 24.22
CA VAL A 27 -6.56 14.09 23.33
C VAL A 27 -6.76 14.82 22.01
N ASN A 28 -5.95 14.47 21.01
CA ASN A 28 -6.23 14.64 19.60
C ASN A 28 -6.24 13.23 18.99
N PRO A 29 -7.03 12.97 17.93
CA PRO A 29 -7.11 11.64 17.33
C PRO A 29 -5.69 11.18 17.00
N VAL A 30 -5.28 10.07 17.63
CA VAL A 30 -3.91 9.58 17.62
C VAL A 30 -3.54 9.18 16.20
N THR A 31 -2.95 10.13 15.47
CA THR A 31 -2.12 9.81 14.32
C THR A 31 -0.94 8.99 14.87
N PRO A 32 -0.68 7.77 14.37
CA PRO A 32 0.42 6.95 14.86
C PRO A 32 1.71 7.76 14.78
N THR A 33 2.34 7.96 15.94
CA THR A 33 3.54 8.79 16.01
C THR A 33 4.69 7.99 15.41
N ARG A 34 4.97 8.23 14.12
CA ARG A 34 6.11 7.71 13.37
C ARG A 34 7.37 7.75 14.25
N ARG A 35 8.04 6.61 14.40
CA ARG A 35 9.36 6.54 15.05
C ARG A 35 10.46 6.91 14.07
N ASP A 36 11.49 7.60 14.55
CA ASP A 36 12.66 8.00 13.75
C ASP A 36 13.61 6.83 13.47
N VAL A 37 13.65 5.85 14.38
CA VAL A 37 14.46 4.64 14.31
C VAL A 37 13.56 3.45 14.65
N LEU A 38 13.54 2.43 13.78
CA LEU A 38 12.78 1.19 13.97
C LEU A 38 13.67 -0.02 13.74
N GLU A 39 13.57 -0.99 14.63
CA GLU A 39 14.04 -2.34 14.37
C GLU A 39 12.97 -3.13 13.61
N CYS A 40 13.34 -3.87 12.57
CA CYS A 40 12.42 -4.67 11.75
C CYS A 40 12.98 -6.09 11.57
N PHE A 41 12.12 -7.09 11.39
CA PHE A 41 12.56 -8.39 10.91
C PHE A 41 13.10 -8.30 9.48
N ARG A 42 14.14 -9.08 9.19
CA ARG A 42 14.79 -9.18 7.88
C ARG A 42 14.99 -10.64 7.49
N CYS A 43 14.25 -11.12 6.50
CA CYS A 43 14.40 -12.48 5.98
C CYS A 43 13.67 -12.68 4.66
N SER A 44 14.07 -13.71 3.93
CA SER A 44 13.34 -14.25 2.77
C SER A 44 13.32 -15.77 2.90
N ASN A 45 12.13 -16.38 2.90
CA ASN A 45 12.02 -17.82 3.09
C ASN A 45 10.83 -18.41 2.33
N PHE A 46 10.97 -19.66 1.89
CA PHE A 46 9.91 -20.42 1.25
C PHE A 46 9.25 -21.39 2.25
N GLY A 47 7.95 -21.60 2.09
CA GLY A 47 7.15 -22.57 2.85
C GLY A 47 6.79 -22.14 4.27
N THR A 48 7.74 -21.60 5.04
CA THR A 48 7.54 -21.22 6.44
C THR A 48 7.88 -19.76 6.72
N ASP A 49 7.18 -19.19 7.69
CA ASP A 49 7.43 -17.83 8.16
C ASP A 49 8.83 -17.71 8.79
N CYS A 50 9.42 -16.51 8.76
CA CYS A 50 10.82 -16.29 9.12
C CYS A 50 11.02 -15.12 10.10
N TYR A 51 11.98 -15.30 11.03
CA TYR A 51 12.27 -14.37 12.14
C TYR A 51 13.78 -14.24 12.45
N SER A 52 14.64 -14.73 11.54
CA SER A 52 16.04 -15.04 11.84
C SER A 52 16.99 -13.84 11.96
N ASN A 53 16.73 -12.73 11.26
CA ASN A 53 17.57 -11.53 11.35
C ASN A 53 16.72 -10.27 11.57
N THR A 54 17.39 -9.18 11.96
CA THR A 54 16.79 -7.86 12.05
C THR A 54 17.59 -6.82 11.26
N CYS A 55 16.95 -5.68 10.98
CA CYS A 55 17.57 -4.49 10.42
C CYS A 55 17.05 -3.26 11.15
N MET A 56 17.83 -2.18 11.12
CA MET A 56 17.45 -0.90 11.69
C MET A 56 17.16 0.09 10.56
N THR A 57 16.01 0.74 10.63
CA THR A 57 15.74 1.95 9.84
C THR A 57 16.31 3.15 10.59
N ASN A 58 16.86 4.11 9.85
CA ASN A 58 17.26 5.41 10.36
C ASN A 58 16.45 6.48 9.62
N HIS A 59 16.30 7.67 10.20
CA HIS A 59 15.66 8.82 9.55
C HIS A 59 14.20 8.56 9.09
N GLY A 60 13.46 7.75 9.85
CA GLY A 60 12.03 7.53 9.65
C GLY A 60 11.67 6.53 8.55
N GLY A 61 12.47 5.48 8.34
CA GLY A 61 12.10 4.37 7.45
C GLY A 61 10.93 3.53 7.98
N TYR A 62 10.68 2.40 7.32
CA TYR A 62 9.53 1.52 7.58
C TYR A 62 9.97 0.05 7.63
N CYS A 63 9.21 -0.74 8.38
CA CYS A 63 9.30 -2.19 8.31
C CYS A 63 8.32 -2.71 7.25
N PHE A 64 8.78 -3.67 6.46
CA PHE A 64 8.06 -4.29 5.37
C PHE A 64 7.82 -5.77 5.66
N PHE A 65 6.61 -6.23 5.34
CA PHE A 65 6.23 -7.64 5.29
C PHE A 65 5.51 -7.91 3.98
N GLN A 66 5.84 -9.03 3.33
CA GLN A 66 5.10 -9.57 2.22
C GLN A 66 4.99 -11.10 2.31
N LEU A 67 3.79 -11.61 2.05
CA LEU A 67 3.52 -13.04 1.88
C LEU A 67 2.88 -13.27 0.51
N LEU A 68 3.54 -14.11 -0.29
CA LEU A 68 2.97 -14.67 -1.50
C LEU A 68 2.34 -16.02 -1.14
N ASN A 69 1.04 -16.14 -1.31
CA ASN A 69 0.29 -17.38 -1.11
C ASN A 69 -0.34 -17.80 -2.42
N VAL A 70 0.43 -18.54 -3.20
CA VAL A 70 0.09 -18.97 -4.56
C VAL A 70 -0.31 -20.43 -4.54
N SER A 71 -1.42 -20.78 -5.18
CA SER A 71 -1.82 -22.15 -5.46
C SER A 71 -1.87 -22.36 -6.97
N MET A 72 -1.04 -23.27 -7.48
CA MET A 72 -1.02 -23.65 -8.88
C MET A 72 -1.15 -25.16 -8.99
N ASN A 73 -2.14 -25.64 -9.76
CA ASN A 73 -2.38 -27.07 -9.99
C ASN A 73 -2.50 -27.90 -8.69
N GLY A 74 -3.11 -27.32 -7.65
CA GLY A 74 -3.26 -27.98 -6.34
C GLY A 74 -2.01 -27.94 -5.46
N VAL A 75 -0.88 -27.42 -5.94
CA VAL A 75 0.33 -27.22 -5.15
C VAL A 75 0.34 -25.80 -4.59
N ARG A 76 0.48 -25.67 -3.27
CA ARG A 76 0.55 -24.38 -2.57
C ARG A 76 2.00 -23.99 -2.34
N SER A 77 2.37 -22.82 -2.81
CA SER A 77 3.69 -22.20 -2.64
C SER A 77 3.56 -20.96 -1.78
N LEU A 78 4.32 -20.93 -0.68
CA LEU A 78 4.41 -19.79 0.22
C LEU A 78 5.79 -19.16 0.12
N HIS A 79 5.85 -17.84 0.05
CA HIS A 79 7.11 -17.09 0.15
C HIS A 79 6.92 -15.87 1.04
N TYR A 80 7.76 -15.76 2.07
CA TYR A 80 7.76 -14.69 3.05
C TYR A 80 8.96 -13.78 2.81
N THR A 81 8.72 -12.48 2.81
CA THR A 81 9.77 -11.46 2.73
C THR A 81 9.52 -10.41 3.82
N LYS A 82 10.54 -10.16 4.63
CA LYS A 82 10.54 -9.12 5.66
C LYS A 82 11.82 -8.30 5.50
N GLN A 83 11.74 -6.96 5.58
CA GLN A 83 12.92 -6.09 5.48
C GLN A 83 12.63 -4.66 5.97
N CYS A 84 13.66 -3.83 5.99
CA CYS A 84 13.57 -2.39 6.15
C CYS A 84 13.43 -1.73 4.78
N ILE A 85 12.60 -0.70 4.66
CA ILE A 85 12.45 0.13 3.45
C ILE A 85 12.47 1.62 3.82
N ASP A 86 12.99 2.46 2.94
CA ASP A 86 13.13 3.91 3.21
C ASP A 86 11.86 4.70 2.88
N ILE A 87 11.08 4.20 1.91
CA ILE A 87 9.84 4.83 1.43
C ILE A 87 8.65 3.91 1.69
N PRO A 88 7.46 4.45 2.02
CA PRO A 88 6.26 3.65 2.26
C PRO A 88 5.59 3.27 0.94
N PHE A 89 6.34 2.57 0.09
CA PHE A 89 5.89 2.13 -1.22
C PHE A 89 6.33 0.70 -1.46
N ALA A 90 5.38 -0.15 -1.85
CA ALA A 90 5.64 -1.49 -2.29
C ALA A 90 4.79 -1.82 -3.52
N LYS A 91 5.22 -2.82 -4.28
CA LYS A 91 4.38 -3.46 -5.30
C LYS A 91 4.06 -4.87 -4.84
N THR A 92 2.79 -5.24 -4.99
CA THR A 92 2.40 -6.64 -4.96
C THR A 92 2.90 -7.34 -6.23
N PRO A 93 3.03 -8.69 -6.24
CA PRO A 93 3.55 -9.42 -7.39
C PRO A 93 2.70 -9.28 -8.68
N ASP A 94 1.41 -8.99 -8.55
CA ASP A 94 0.48 -8.65 -9.63
C ASP A 94 0.62 -7.18 -10.12
N GLY A 95 1.51 -6.39 -9.50
CA GLY A 95 1.86 -5.04 -9.91
C GLY A 95 1.06 -3.92 -9.24
N ASN A 96 0.10 -4.25 -8.36
CA ASN A 96 -0.63 -3.23 -7.62
C ASN A 96 0.30 -2.48 -6.65
N SER A 97 0.10 -1.17 -6.55
CA SER A 97 0.88 -0.34 -5.65
C SER A 97 0.24 -0.33 -4.26
N VAL A 98 1.06 -0.50 -3.23
CA VAL A 98 0.66 -0.46 -1.82
C VAL A 98 1.37 0.72 -1.15
N THR A 99 0.58 1.61 -0.55
CA THR A 99 1.07 2.82 0.14
C THR A 99 0.50 2.98 1.54
N GLU A 100 -0.45 2.13 1.91
CA GLU A 100 -1.11 2.09 3.19
C GLU A 100 -0.12 1.65 4.28
N ILE A 101 -0.01 2.48 5.31
CA ILE A 101 0.90 2.27 6.44
C ILE A 101 0.09 1.76 7.63
N ASN A 102 0.66 0.82 8.37
CA ASN A 102 0.09 0.13 9.53
C ASN A 102 -1.25 -0.58 9.24
N LYS A 103 -1.46 -0.96 7.98
CA LYS A 103 -2.61 -1.75 7.53
C LYS A 103 -2.15 -2.90 6.67
N CYS A 104 -2.78 -4.05 6.86
CA CYS A 104 -2.55 -5.22 6.03
C CYS A 104 -3.36 -5.07 4.74
N VAL A 105 -2.68 -4.92 3.60
CA VAL A 105 -3.30 -4.88 2.28
C VAL A 105 -3.28 -6.27 1.69
N VAL A 106 -4.45 -6.74 1.26
CA VAL A 106 -4.62 -8.02 0.58
C VAL A 106 -4.94 -7.76 -0.88
N SER A 107 -4.08 -8.27 -1.78
CA SER A 107 -4.37 -8.32 -3.22
C SER A 107 -4.69 -9.75 -3.61
N THR A 108 -5.59 -9.91 -4.58
CA THR A 108 -5.94 -11.21 -5.13
C THR A 108 -5.79 -11.14 -6.64
N ASP A 109 -5.04 -12.07 -7.24
CA ASP A 109 -4.93 -12.13 -8.70
C ASP A 109 -6.16 -12.77 -9.36
N MET A 110 -6.17 -12.79 -10.69
CA MET A 110 -7.24 -13.39 -11.49
C MET A 110 -7.39 -14.91 -11.28
N LEU A 111 -6.39 -15.58 -10.71
CA LEU A 111 -6.37 -17.01 -10.42
C LEU A 111 -6.80 -17.31 -8.98
N GLY A 112 -7.11 -16.30 -8.17
CA GLY A 112 -7.50 -16.44 -6.77
C GLY A 112 -6.33 -16.58 -5.81
N ASN A 113 -5.09 -16.32 -6.23
CA ASN A 113 -3.93 -16.31 -5.34
C ASN A 113 -3.95 -15.04 -4.49
N HIS A 114 -3.61 -15.18 -3.22
CA HIS A 114 -3.62 -14.06 -2.29
C HIS A 114 -2.21 -13.56 -1.99
N PHE A 115 -2.05 -12.25 -2.00
CA PHE A 115 -0.82 -11.55 -1.66
C PHE A 115 -1.10 -10.63 -0.49
N TYR A 116 -0.31 -10.75 0.57
CA TYR A 116 -0.45 -9.93 1.77
C TYR A 116 0.75 -8.99 1.83
N THR A 117 0.50 -7.70 2.00
CA THR A 117 1.55 -6.69 2.12
C THR A 117 1.26 -5.79 3.32
N LEU A 118 2.27 -5.53 4.14
CA LEU A 118 2.21 -4.61 5.26
C LEU A 118 3.46 -3.73 5.23
N ILE A 119 3.22 -2.41 5.29
CA ILE A 119 4.23 -1.40 5.57
C ILE A 119 3.89 -0.85 6.95
N CYS A 120 4.82 -0.79 7.88
CA CYS A 120 4.52 -0.30 9.23
C CYS A 120 5.68 0.50 9.85
N ASN A 121 5.33 1.40 10.77
CA ASN A 121 6.28 2.28 11.45
C ASN A 121 5.88 2.65 12.91
N GLU A 122 4.90 1.95 13.47
CA GLU A 122 4.37 2.24 14.82
C GLU A 122 5.23 1.67 15.95
N ALA A 123 5.90 0.54 15.71
CA ALA A 123 6.66 -0.18 16.72
C ALA A 123 7.81 -0.97 16.12
N ASN A 124 8.81 -1.28 16.96
CA ASN A 124 9.84 -2.25 16.61
C ASN A 124 9.19 -3.59 16.29
N LEU A 125 9.73 -4.28 15.29
CA LEU A 125 9.30 -5.59 14.85
C LEU A 125 7.82 -5.64 14.41
N CYS A 126 7.25 -4.50 14.00
CA CYS A 126 5.85 -4.43 13.57
C CYS A 126 5.55 -5.26 12.31
N ASN A 127 6.58 -5.65 11.55
CA ASN A 127 6.47 -6.53 10.39
C ASN A 127 6.53 -8.03 10.74
N ALA A 128 6.22 -8.40 11.99
CA ALA A 128 6.17 -9.79 12.44
C ALA A 128 5.19 -10.63 11.61
N ASN A 129 4.00 -10.09 11.38
CA ASN A 129 2.92 -10.72 10.62
C ASN A 129 1.97 -9.64 10.05
N CYS A 130 1.08 -10.07 9.15
CA CYS A 130 0.01 -9.24 8.61
C CYS A 130 -1.30 -9.57 9.34
N ASN A 131 -1.48 -9.03 10.55
CA ASN A 131 -2.70 -9.25 11.33
C ASN A 131 -3.84 -8.31 10.91
N TRP A 132 -5.06 -8.85 10.92
CA TRP A 132 -6.23 -8.37 10.18
C TRP A 132 -6.87 -7.09 10.74
N ILE A 133 -6.33 -5.94 10.37
CA ILE A 133 -7.18 -4.82 10.00
C ILE A 133 -7.07 -4.72 8.49
N GLN A 134 -7.98 -5.41 7.80
CA GLN A 134 -8.02 -5.43 6.33
C GLN A 134 -8.21 -3.99 5.84
N ALA A 135 -7.24 -3.47 5.11
CA ALA A 135 -7.51 -2.40 4.16
C ALA A 135 -8.11 -3.07 2.93
N THR A 136 -9.35 -2.71 2.56
CA THR A 136 -9.84 -2.97 1.22
C THR A 136 -8.89 -2.26 0.25
N SER A 137 -8.08 -3.03 -0.48
CA SER A 137 -7.27 -2.49 -1.57
C SER A 137 -8.19 -1.68 -2.49
N PRO A 138 -7.83 -0.45 -2.87
CA PRO A 138 -8.58 0.24 -3.90
C PRO A 138 -8.56 -0.65 -5.14
N ILE A 139 -9.76 -1.02 -5.61
CA ILE A 139 -9.94 -1.68 -6.90
C ILE A 139 -9.12 -0.86 -7.91
N PRO A 140 -8.26 -1.48 -8.74
CA PRO A 140 -7.61 -0.75 -9.81
C PRO A 140 -8.71 -0.04 -10.59
N VAL A 141 -8.74 1.29 -10.49
CA VAL A 141 -9.65 2.11 -11.26
C VAL A 141 -9.16 1.95 -12.70
N VAL A 142 -9.70 0.96 -13.39
CA VAL A 142 -9.78 1.01 -14.84
C VAL A 142 -10.43 2.36 -15.10
N PRO A 143 -9.79 3.29 -15.83
CA PRO A 143 -10.48 4.49 -16.25
C PRO A 143 -11.69 4.00 -17.06
N VAL A 144 -12.86 4.03 -16.43
CA VAL A 144 -14.13 3.95 -17.13
C VAL A 144 -14.09 5.20 -17.98
N VAL A 145 -13.75 5.02 -19.25
CA VAL A 145 -14.10 5.98 -20.30
C VAL A 145 -15.60 6.12 -20.15
N SER A 146 -15.99 7.17 -19.44
CA SER A 146 -17.36 7.54 -19.29
C SER A 146 -17.76 7.97 -20.69
N SER A 147 -18.39 7.06 -21.42
CA SER A 147 -19.27 7.40 -22.53
C SER A 147 -20.48 8.13 -21.94
N SER A 148 -20.22 9.31 -21.35
CA SER A 148 -21.26 10.29 -21.12
C SER A 148 -21.70 10.73 -22.51
N SER A 149 -22.93 10.36 -22.83
CA SER A 149 -23.74 11.00 -23.85
C SER A 149 -23.76 12.51 -23.60
N SER A 150 -22.79 13.24 -24.14
CA SER A 150 -22.90 14.67 -24.34
C SER A 150 -23.60 14.86 -25.68
N THR A 151 -24.87 15.27 -25.61
CA THR A 151 -25.58 15.91 -26.70
C THR A 151 -24.64 16.86 -27.44
N TYR A 152 -24.40 16.52 -28.71
CA TYR A 152 -23.55 17.25 -29.64
C TYR A 152 -24.20 18.62 -29.90
N SER A 153 -23.60 19.70 -29.38
CA SER A 153 -23.93 21.06 -29.82
C SER A 153 -23.26 21.30 -31.18
N ASN A 154 -24.07 21.48 -32.22
CA ASN A 154 -23.69 21.56 -33.64
C ASN A 154 -22.88 22.81 -34.07
N GLU A 155 -22.16 23.47 -33.17
CA GLU A 155 -21.44 24.73 -33.50
C GLU A 155 -19.96 24.51 -33.90
N THR A 156 -19.39 23.33 -33.66
CA THR A 156 -17.95 23.09 -33.92
C THR A 156 -17.67 22.34 -35.23
N ILE A 157 -18.69 21.78 -35.90
CA ILE A 157 -18.55 21.07 -37.19
C ILE A 157 -18.53 22.06 -38.37
N PHE A 158 -19.12 23.26 -38.22
CA PHE A 158 -19.19 24.24 -39.31
C PHE A 158 -17.81 24.84 -39.66
N PHE A 159 -16.93 25.00 -38.67
CA PHE A 159 -15.59 25.56 -38.89
C PHE A 159 -14.63 24.59 -39.60
N TYR A 160 -14.76 23.28 -39.37
CA TYR A 160 -13.92 22.29 -40.03
C TYR A 160 -14.29 22.05 -41.50
N TYR A 161 -15.58 22.21 -41.88
CA TYR A 161 -16.00 22.08 -43.28
C TYR A 161 -15.63 23.29 -44.15
N ILE A 162 -15.62 24.52 -43.60
CA ILE A 162 -15.23 25.71 -44.36
C ILE A 162 -13.70 25.73 -44.65
N LEU A 163 -12.86 25.29 -43.70
CA LEU A 163 -11.41 25.21 -43.92
C LEU A 163 -11.00 24.18 -44.99
N ALA A 164 -11.74 23.07 -45.14
CA ALA A 164 -11.46 22.06 -46.16
C ALA A 164 -11.80 22.52 -47.60
N ILE A 165 -12.73 23.47 -47.76
CA ILE A 165 -13.10 24.03 -49.07
C ILE A 165 -12.06 25.04 -49.56
N PHE A 166 -11.51 25.88 -48.68
CA PHE A 166 -10.48 26.87 -49.08
C PHE A 166 -9.15 26.22 -49.48
N VAL A 167 -8.73 25.14 -48.83
CA VAL A 167 -7.47 24.44 -49.17
C VAL A 167 -7.56 23.71 -50.52
N ASN A 168 -8.75 23.29 -50.95
CA ASN A 168 -8.94 22.66 -52.26
C ASN A 168 -9.05 23.66 -53.42
N PHE A 169 -9.43 24.92 -53.18
CA PHE A 169 -9.49 25.94 -54.24
C PHE A 169 -8.12 26.55 -54.58
N THR A 170 -7.18 26.63 -53.63
CA THR A 170 -5.83 27.18 -53.90
C THR A 170 -4.90 26.21 -54.60
N ASN A 171 -5.19 24.90 -54.59
CA ASN A 171 -4.36 23.87 -55.23
C ASN A 171 -4.69 23.61 -56.71
N ASN A 172 -5.74 24.23 -57.26
CA ASN A 172 -6.15 24.06 -58.67
C ASN A 172 -5.85 25.27 -59.57
N HIS A 173 -5.13 26.29 -59.09
CA HIS A 173 -4.80 27.48 -59.89
C HIS A 173 -3.31 27.89 -59.87
N VAL A 174 -2.41 26.93 -59.66
CA VAL A 174 -0.99 27.09 -60.03
C VAL A 174 -0.63 25.96 -60.99
N ARG A 175 -0.98 26.16 -62.25
CA ARG A 175 -0.32 25.55 -63.40
C ARG A 175 -0.02 26.65 -64.40
#